data_AF-A0A7S2AU27-F1
#
_entry.id   AF-A0A7S2AU27-F1
#
_cell.length_a   1.000
_cell.length_b   1.000
_cell.length_c   1.000
_cell.angle_alpha   90.00
_cell.angle_beta   90.00
_cell.angle_gamma   90.00
#
_symmetry.space_group_name_H-M   'P 1'
#
loop_
_entity.id
_entity.type
_entity.pdbx_description
1 polymer ?
#
loop_
_entity_poly.entity_id
_entity_poly.type
_entity_poly.pdbx_seq_one_letter_code
_entity_poly.pdbx_strand_id
1 'polypeptide(L)'
;MVLVVVFCSNSINILAGCNGVEAGQSFVIGVGALVLNLLNVCSDDKNTAANHMLSASMLAPFLAATYALLMHNWYPSRVFVGDTYTYLAGMCLGAAGVLGHFSETMLIFFAPQVFNFIYSVPQLLKIVPCPRHRLPTFDTKTGLLTATPNYNLINLLLHIFGPCTEKDLTIRVLVVQVLSIAFGFGVRRALYELGWVL
;
A
#
# COMPACT_ATOMS: atom_id res chain seq x y z
N MET A 1 -5.93 -7.70 16.25
CA MET A 1 -6.77 -7.75 15.03
C MET A 1 -7.41 -6.40 14.70
N VAL A 2 -8.23 -5.79 15.57
CA VAL A 2 -8.85 -4.47 15.27
C VAL A 2 -7.84 -3.39 14.89
N LEU A 3 -6.75 -3.24 15.65
CA LEU A 3 -5.72 -2.23 15.36
C LEU A 3 -5.00 -2.44 14.02
N VAL A 4 -4.86 -3.69 13.55
CA VAL A 4 -4.25 -3.99 12.24
C VAL A 4 -5.12 -3.43 11.13
N VAL A 5 -6.43 -3.66 11.20
CA VAL A 5 -7.38 -3.17 10.21
C VAL A 5 -7.48 -1.64 10.24
N VAL A 6 -7.54 -1.04 11.43
CA VAL A 6 -7.50 0.42 11.61
C VAL A 6 -6.22 1.00 11.02
N PHE A 7 -5.08 0.34 11.25
CA PHE A 7 -3.80 0.73 10.68
C PHE A 7 -3.81 0.64 9.15
N CYS A 8 -4.25 -0.46 8.54
CA CYS A 8 -4.29 -0.62 7.09
C CYS A 8 -5.08 0.50 6.41
N SER A 9 -6.26 0.83 6.93
CA SER A 9 -7.13 1.89 6.39
C SER A 9 -6.51 3.28 6.47
N ASN A 10 -5.94 3.63 7.62
CA ASN A 10 -5.33 4.95 7.81
C ASN A 10 -3.98 5.08 7.10
N SER A 11 -3.19 4.00 7.05
CA SER A 11 -1.84 4.02 6.48
C SER A 11 -1.85 4.22 4.96
N ILE A 12 -2.83 3.64 4.25
CA ILE A 12 -3.09 3.94 2.83
C ILE A 12 -3.53 5.41 2.69
N ASN A 13 -4.44 5.88 3.56
CA ASN A 13 -4.97 7.24 3.48
C ASN A 13 -3.88 8.33 3.67
N ILE A 14 -2.89 8.10 4.53
CA ILE A 14 -1.80 9.07 4.73
C ILE A 14 -0.66 8.94 3.72
N LEU A 15 -0.62 7.88 2.91
CA LEU A 15 0.29 7.71 1.78
C LEU A 15 -0.49 7.97 0.48
N ALA A 16 -0.86 9.24 0.27
CA ALA A 16 -1.84 9.65 -0.73
C ALA A 16 -1.50 11.01 -1.36
N GLY A 17 -2.28 11.39 -2.39
CA GLY A 17 -2.32 12.73 -2.94
C GLY A 17 -1.46 12.98 -4.18
N CYS A 18 -1.05 11.92 -4.87
CA CYS A 18 -0.69 11.99 -6.29
C CYS A 18 -1.58 11.03 -7.08
N ASN A 19 -1.92 11.41 -8.30
CA ASN A 19 -2.81 10.67 -9.19
C ASN A 19 -2.38 9.21 -9.36
N GLY A 20 -3.24 8.28 -8.91
CA GLY A 20 -3.02 6.83 -9.02
C GLY A 20 -2.29 6.19 -7.83
N VAL A 21 -1.84 6.93 -6.82
CA VAL A 21 -1.05 6.38 -5.71
C VAL A 21 -1.90 5.49 -4.79
N GLU A 22 -3.09 5.93 -4.39
CA GLU A 22 -3.96 5.22 -3.45
C GLU A 22 -4.46 3.92 -4.08
N ALA A 23 -5.03 3.99 -5.27
CA ALA A 23 -5.51 2.81 -5.98
C ALA A 23 -4.36 1.90 -6.42
N GLY A 24 -3.26 2.47 -6.91
CA GLY A 24 -2.11 1.70 -7.39
C GLY A 24 -1.41 0.92 -6.28
N GLN A 25 -1.13 1.52 -5.13
CA GLN A 25 -0.44 0.83 -4.04
C GLN A 25 -1.28 -0.33 -3.49
N SER A 26 -2.60 -0.12 -3.31
CA SER A 26 -3.50 -1.16 -2.82
C SER A 26 -3.66 -2.28 -3.85
N PHE A 27 -3.66 -1.96 -5.14
CA PHE A 27 -3.68 -2.95 -6.20
C PHE A 27 -2.42 -3.84 -6.16
N VAL A 28 -1.23 -3.24 -6.06
CA VAL A 28 0.04 -3.99 -5.96
C VAL A 28 0.06 -4.89 -4.72
N ILE A 29 -0.37 -4.38 -3.56
CA ILE A 29 -0.47 -5.19 -2.33
C ILE A 29 -1.47 -6.34 -2.50
N GLY A 30 -2.66 -6.04 -3.03
CA GLY A 30 -3.70 -7.05 -3.25
C GLY A 30 -3.26 -8.14 -4.23
N VAL A 31 -2.53 -7.78 -5.30
CA VAL A 31 -1.94 -8.77 -6.23
C VAL A 31 -0.92 -9.64 -5.51
N GLY A 32 -0.01 -9.06 -4.71
CA GLY A 32 0.94 -9.83 -3.91
C GLY A 32 0.25 -10.81 -2.96
N ALA A 33 -0.78 -10.36 -2.25
CA ALA A 33 -1.58 -11.18 -1.36
C ALA A 33 -2.38 -12.27 -2.10
N LEU A 34 -2.93 -11.97 -3.27
CA LEU A 34 -3.64 -12.95 -4.08
C LEU A 34 -2.67 -14.04 -4.58
N VAL A 35 -1.48 -13.67 -5.06
CA VAL A 35 -0.43 -14.63 -5.44
C VAL A 35 -0.07 -15.51 -4.25
N LEU A 36 0.15 -14.93 -3.07
CA LEU A 36 0.40 -15.68 -1.84
C LEU A 36 -0.72 -16.69 -1.56
N ASN A 37 -1.98 -16.26 -1.63
CA ASN A 37 -3.12 -17.14 -1.41
C ASN A 37 -3.14 -18.29 -2.40
N LEU A 38 -3.01 -18.02 -3.70
CA LEU A 38 -3.04 -19.04 -4.75
C LEU A 38 -1.93 -20.09 -4.57
N LEU A 39 -0.75 -19.69 -4.10
CA LEU A 39 0.35 -20.62 -3.79
C LEU A 39 0.04 -21.54 -2.60
N ASN A 40 -0.79 -21.10 -1.64
CA ASN A 40 -1.11 -21.86 -0.43
C ASN A 40 -2.48 -22.55 -0.47
N VAL A 41 -3.30 -22.33 -1.52
CA VAL A 41 -4.57 -23.05 -1.73
C VAL A 41 -4.34 -24.55 -1.95
N CYS A 42 -3.17 -24.94 -2.45
CA CYS A 42 -2.78 -26.34 -2.63
C CYS A 42 -2.07 -26.95 -1.41
N SER A 43 -2.10 -26.30 -0.24
CA SER A 43 -1.51 -26.82 0.99
C SER A 43 -2.17 -28.15 1.42
N ASP A 44 -1.38 -29.08 1.94
CA ASP A 44 -1.87 -30.37 2.48
C ASP A 44 -2.79 -30.18 3.69
N ASP A 45 -2.60 -29.09 4.44
CA ASP A 45 -3.51 -28.71 5.52
C ASP A 45 -4.79 -28.07 4.95
N LYS A 46 -5.90 -28.81 5.07
CA LYS A 46 -7.22 -28.38 4.61
C LYS A 46 -7.68 -27.07 5.23
N ASN A 47 -7.30 -26.79 6.49
CA ASN A 47 -7.69 -25.54 7.14
C ASN A 47 -6.95 -24.35 6.52
N THR A 48 -5.64 -24.48 6.33
CA THR A 48 -4.81 -23.50 5.63
C THR A 48 -5.32 -23.25 4.21
N ALA A 49 -5.57 -24.31 3.44
CA ALA A 49 -6.12 -24.20 2.09
C ALA A 49 -7.47 -23.46 2.06
N ALA A 50 -8.38 -23.77 2.99
CA ALA A 50 -9.66 -23.09 3.11
C ALA A 50 -9.53 -21.59 3.47
N ASN A 51 -8.63 -21.25 4.40
CA ASN A 51 -8.37 -19.86 4.80
C ASN A 51 -7.81 -19.02 3.63
N HIS A 52 -6.84 -19.56 2.89
CA HIS A 52 -6.31 -18.89 1.71
C HIS A 52 -7.32 -18.79 0.56
N MET A 53 -8.18 -19.80 0.39
CA MET A 53 -9.27 -19.76 -0.60
C MET A 53 -10.30 -18.68 -0.24
N LEU A 54 -10.68 -18.56 1.04
CA LEU A 54 -11.57 -17.50 1.52
C LEU A 54 -10.96 -16.11 1.26
N SER A 55 -9.70 -15.93 1.64
CA SER A 55 -8.97 -14.68 1.41
C SER A 55 -8.87 -14.34 -0.07
N ALA A 56 -8.55 -15.31 -0.94
CA ALA A 56 -8.52 -15.13 -2.39
C ALA A 56 -9.88 -14.73 -2.96
N SER A 57 -10.97 -15.36 -2.50
CA SER A 57 -12.32 -15.09 -2.96
C SER A 57 -12.77 -13.65 -2.67
N MET A 58 -12.25 -13.05 -1.59
CA MET A 58 -12.50 -11.65 -1.24
C MET A 58 -11.58 -10.69 -2.01
N LEU A 59 -10.30 -11.05 -2.21
CA LEU A 59 -9.34 -10.19 -2.91
C LEU A 59 -9.61 -10.10 -4.42
N ALA A 60 -10.12 -11.17 -5.04
CA ALA A 60 -10.42 -11.18 -6.48
C ALA A 60 -11.40 -10.05 -6.92
N PRO A 61 -12.61 -9.91 -6.32
CA PRO A 61 -13.53 -8.83 -6.68
C PRO A 61 -12.97 -7.45 -6.27
N PHE A 62 -12.26 -7.34 -5.15
CA PHE A 62 -11.58 -6.11 -4.75
C PHE A 62 -10.58 -5.64 -5.80
N LEU A 63 -9.74 -6.54 -6.32
CA LEU A 63 -8.75 -6.23 -7.35
C LEU A 63 -9.41 -5.85 -8.67
N ALA A 64 -10.46 -6.55 -9.08
CA ALA A 64 -11.21 -6.21 -10.30
C ALA A 64 -11.80 -4.79 -10.22
N ALA A 65 -12.44 -4.45 -9.10
CA ALA A 65 -13.00 -3.11 -8.88
C ALA A 65 -11.90 -2.04 -8.79
N THR A 66 -10.81 -2.33 -8.09
CA THR A 66 -9.67 -1.41 -7.96
C THR A 66 -8.99 -1.16 -9.32
N TYR A 67 -8.85 -2.19 -10.15
CA TYR A 67 -8.32 -2.06 -11.50
C TYR A 67 -9.20 -1.13 -12.35
N ALA A 68 -10.53 -1.36 -12.33
CA ALA A 68 -11.48 -0.48 -13.03
C ALA A 68 -11.38 0.97 -12.54
N LEU A 69 -11.28 1.19 -11.23
CA LEU A 69 -11.08 2.53 -10.66
C LEU A 69 -9.76 3.15 -11.12
N LEU A 70 -8.67 2.37 -11.13
CA LEU A 70 -7.34 2.83 -11.55
C LEU A 70 -7.33 3.28 -13.01
N MET A 71 -8.11 2.66 -13.90
CA MET A 71 -8.24 3.11 -15.30
C MET A 71 -8.76 4.55 -15.43
N HIS A 72 -9.51 5.04 -14.44
CA HIS A 72 -10.02 6.41 -14.39
C HIS A 72 -9.22 7.32 -13.46
N ASN A 73 -8.60 6.77 -12.42
CA ASN A 73 -7.82 7.51 -11.43
C ASN A 73 -6.33 7.67 -11.81
N TRP A 74 -5.82 6.86 -12.74
CA TRP A 74 -4.44 6.97 -13.23
C TRP A 74 -4.19 8.33 -13.87
N TYR A 75 -2.94 8.82 -13.80
CA TYR A 75 -2.56 10.10 -14.36
C TYR A 75 -2.80 10.19 -15.88
N PRO A 76 -3.44 11.27 -16.38
CA PRO A 76 -4.09 12.35 -15.63
C PRO A 76 -5.45 11.89 -15.07
N SER A 77 -5.64 12.07 -13.76
CA SER A 77 -6.82 11.53 -13.08
C SER A 77 -8.11 12.20 -13.52
N ARG A 78 -9.12 11.38 -13.83
CA ARG A 78 -10.50 11.81 -14.14
C ARG A 78 -11.43 11.76 -12.93
N VAL A 79 -11.08 10.93 -11.93
CA VAL A 79 -11.86 10.74 -10.70
C VAL A 79 -10.93 10.57 -9.51
N PHE A 80 -11.27 11.15 -8.36
CA PHE A 80 -10.56 10.91 -7.11
C PHE A 80 -11.24 9.82 -6.30
N VAL A 81 -10.42 9.01 -5.62
CA VAL A 81 -10.91 7.85 -4.87
C VAL A 81 -11.49 8.23 -3.50
N GLY A 82 -10.89 9.24 -2.85
CA GLY A 82 -11.28 9.75 -1.54
C GLY A 82 -11.13 8.75 -0.39
N ASP A 83 -11.50 9.20 0.81
CA ASP A 83 -11.43 8.39 2.04
C ASP A 83 -12.26 7.11 1.95
N THR A 84 -13.38 7.16 1.20
CA THR A 84 -14.24 6.00 0.94
C THR A 84 -13.45 4.82 0.42
N TYR A 85 -12.60 5.05 -0.58
CA TYR A 85 -11.78 4.00 -1.15
C TYR A 85 -10.66 3.57 -0.20
N THR A 86 -9.95 4.51 0.43
CA THR A 86 -8.80 4.14 1.28
C THR A 86 -9.24 3.30 2.49
N TYR A 87 -10.41 3.60 3.06
CA TYR A 87 -11.00 2.80 4.13
C TYR A 87 -11.50 1.44 3.64
N LEU A 88 -12.12 1.38 2.46
CA LEU A 88 -12.49 0.11 1.82
C LEU A 88 -11.25 -0.76 1.58
N ALA A 89 -10.22 -0.21 0.94
CA ALA A 89 -9.00 -0.93 0.59
C ALA A 89 -8.27 -1.45 1.83
N GLY A 90 -8.08 -0.61 2.84
CA GLY A 90 -7.44 -1.03 4.08
C GLY A 90 -8.24 -2.08 4.85
N MET A 91 -9.57 -1.96 4.86
CA MET A 91 -10.46 -2.97 5.46
C MET A 91 -10.35 -4.30 4.71
N CYS A 92 -10.48 -4.30 3.38
CA CYS A 92 -10.40 -5.51 2.57
C CYS A 92 -9.03 -6.21 2.71
N LEU A 93 -7.92 -5.46 2.59
CA LEU A 93 -6.58 -6.02 2.72
C LEU A 93 -6.29 -6.50 4.15
N GLY A 94 -6.64 -5.70 5.17
CA GLY A 94 -6.48 -6.09 6.57
C GLY A 94 -7.29 -7.33 6.94
N ALA A 95 -8.56 -7.37 6.53
CA ALA A 95 -9.42 -8.54 6.75
C ALA A 95 -8.91 -9.78 6.00
N ALA A 96 -8.36 -9.61 4.79
CA ALA A 96 -7.81 -10.72 4.01
C ALA A 96 -6.63 -11.38 4.73
N GLY A 97 -5.74 -10.57 5.34
CA GLY A 97 -4.62 -11.07 6.15
C GLY A 97 -5.06 -11.72 7.47
N VAL A 98 -6.11 -11.19 8.11
CA VAL A 98 -6.65 -11.76 9.36
C VAL A 98 -7.36 -13.09 9.10
N LEU A 99 -8.29 -13.12 8.14
CA LEU A 99 -9.06 -14.33 7.81
C LEU A 99 -8.20 -15.40 7.14
N GLY A 100 -7.18 -14.99 6.39
CA GLY A 100 -6.22 -15.90 5.78
C GLY A 100 -5.11 -16.38 6.71
N HIS A 101 -5.06 -15.89 7.96
CA HIS A 101 -3.98 -16.20 8.92
C HIS A 101 -2.56 -15.90 8.41
N PHE A 102 -2.39 -14.80 7.66
CA PHE A 102 -1.08 -14.32 7.18
C PHE A 102 -0.87 -12.82 7.46
N SER A 103 -1.40 -12.33 8.59
CA SER A 103 -1.40 -10.89 8.94
C SER A 103 0.01 -10.31 9.02
N GLU A 104 0.98 -11.10 9.47
CA GLU A 104 2.39 -10.75 9.56
C GLU A 104 2.98 -10.55 8.16
N THR A 105 2.73 -11.49 7.25
CA THR A 105 3.15 -11.37 5.84
C THR A 105 2.47 -10.17 5.18
N MET A 106 1.20 -9.93 5.49
CA MET A 106 0.48 -8.74 5.00
C MET A 106 1.13 -7.45 5.50
N LEU A 107 1.56 -7.37 6.76
CA LEU A 107 2.26 -6.19 7.29
C LEU A 107 3.62 -5.96 6.62
N ILE A 108 4.32 -7.02 6.20
CA ILE A 108 5.54 -6.90 5.40
C ILE A 108 5.23 -6.35 4.00
N PHE A 109 4.12 -6.75 3.37
CA PHE A 109 3.66 -6.14 2.12
C PHE A 109 3.29 -4.66 2.30
N PHE A 110 2.82 -4.28 3.49
CA PHE A 110 2.56 -2.88 3.88
C PHE A 110 3.83 -2.11 4.30
N ALA A 111 5.05 -2.61 4.10
CA ALA A 111 6.25 -1.94 4.61
C ALA A 111 6.39 -0.47 4.16
N PRO A 112 6.05 -0.04 2.93
CA PRO A 112 6.09 1.37 2.55
C PRO A 112 5.08 2.22 3.34
N GLN A 113 3.89 1.68 3.62
CA GLN A 113 2.86 2.32 4.44
C GLN A 113 3.29 2.42 5.90
N VAL A 114 3.89 1.35 6.45
CA VAL A 114 4.48 1.32 7.79
C VAL A 114 5.59 2.36 7.91
N PHE A 115 6.51 2.39 6.95
CA PHE A 115 7.58 3.38 6.92
C PHE A 115 7.03 4.81 6.84
N ASN A 116 6.08 5.07 5.91
CA ASN A 116 5.45 6.38 5.77
C ASN A 116 4.75 6.81 7.07
N PHE A 117 4.03 5.89 7.71
CA PHE A 117 3.38 6.14 9.00
C PHE A 117 4.39 6.54 10.06
N ILE A 118 5.43 5.72 10.29
CA ILE A 118 6.47 5.99 11.30
C ILE A 118 7.16 7.32 11.02
N TYR A 119 7.53 7.57 9.76
CA TYR A 119 8.16 8.83 9.36
C TYR A 119 7.23 10.04 9.57
N SER A 120 5.92 9.86 9.38
CA SER A 120 4.89 10.85 9.63
C SER A 120 4.58 11.08 11.13
N VAL A 121 4.90 10.15 12.04
CA VAL A 121 4.47 10.19 13.45
C VAL A 121 4.76 11.52 14.14
N PRO A 122 5.94 12.14 14.03
CA PRO A 122 6.20 13.43 14.70
C PRO A 122 5.24 14.54 14.29
N GLN A 123 4.82 14.56 13.02
CA GLN A 123 3.81 15.49 12.51
C GLN A 123 2.39 15.09 12.93
N LEU A 124 2.07 13.79 12.87
CA LEU A 124 0.74 13.29 13.25
C LEU A 124 0.41 13.53 14.73
N LEU A 125 1.41 13.34 15.61
CA LEU A 125 1.30 13.62 17.05
C LEU A 125 1.46 15.10 17.41
N LYS A 126 1.61 15.98 16.41
CA LYS A 126 1.77 17.43 16.60
C LYS A 126 2.99 17.84 17.44
N ILE A 127 4.00 16.96 17.51
CA ILE A 127 5.32 17.29 18.07
C ILE A 127 6.03 18.31 17.17
N VAL A 128 5.85 18.16 15.85
CA VAL A 128 6.28 19.11 14.82
C VAL A 128 5.03 19.70 14.15
N PRO A 129 5.03 20.99 13.72
CA PRO A 129 3.92 21.58 12.99
C PRO A 129 3.51 20.71 11.78
N CYS A 130 2.23 20.35 11.75
CA CYS A 130 1.67 19.50 10.71
C CYS A 130 0.62 20.30 9.93
N PRO A 131 0.94 20.76 8.70
CA PRO A 131 -0.03 21.46 7.87
C PRO A 131 -1.18 20.51 7.49
N ARG A 132 -2.30 21.10 7.06
CA ARG A 132 -3.49 20.35 6.63
C ARG A 132 -3.19 19.48 5.40
N HIS A 133 -2.45 20.02 4.44
CA HIS A 133 -2.01 19.30 3.24
C HIS A 133 -0.49 19.16 3.27
N ARG A 134 -0.01 17.92 3.12
CA ARG A 134 1.42 17.57 3.17
C ARG A 134 1.97 17.16 1.79
N LEU A 135 1.29 17.60 0.73
CA LEU A 135 1.57 17.25 -0.65
C LEU A 135 2.80 18.00 -1.18
N PRO A 136 3.50 17.46 -2.19
CA PRO A 136 4.51 18.20 -2.92
C PRO A 136 3.91 19.43 -3.63
N THR A 137 4.76 20.41 -3.96
CA THR A 137 4.34 21.64 -4.64
C THR A 137 4.55 21.51 -6.15
N PHE A 138 3.52 21.82 -6.93
CA PHE A 138 3.60 21.85 -8.39
C PHE A 138 4.14 23.20 -8.88
N ASP A 139 5.20 23.16 -9.68
CA ASP A 139 5.75 24.33 -10.37
C ASP A 139 5.15 24.43 -11.78
N THR A 140 4.37 25.49 -12.01
CA THR A 140 3.67 25.73 -13.28
C THR A 140 4.62 26.06 -14.43
N LYS A 141 5.85 26.51 -14.16
CA LYS A 141 6.83 26.84 -15.19
C LYS A 141 7.52 25.60 -15.75
N THR A 142 7.85 24.67 -14.87
CA THR A 142 8.58 23.44 -15.23
C THR A 142 7.65 22.24 -15.44
N GLY A 143 6.42 22.28 -14.90
CA GLY A 143 5.50 21.15 -14.92
C GLY A 143 5.88 20.03 -13.95
N LEU A 144 6.76 20.30 -12.99
CA LEU A 144 7.32 19.31 -12.06
C LEU A 144 6.79 19.49 -10.64
N LEU A 145 6.78 18.38 -9.89
CA LEU A 145 6.59 18.37 -8.46
C LEU A 145 7.92 18.57 -7.75
N THR A 146 7.91 19.49 -6.79
CA THR A 146 9.03 19.81 -5.91
C THR A 146 8.67 19.45 -4.47
N ALA A 147 9.68 19.03 -3.71
CA ALA A 147 9.48 18.58 -2.36
C ALA A 147 9.18 19.73 -1.39
N THR A 148 8.36 19.44 -0.39
CA THR A 148 8.10 20.30 0.77
C THR A 148 8.79 19.71 2.00
N PRO A 149 9.00 20.47 3.10
CA PRO A 149 9.65 19.96 4.31
C PRO A 149 8.76 18.99 5.13
N ASN A 150 7.72 18.40 4.51
CA ASN A 150 6.78 17.52 5.18
C ASN A 150 7.28 16.09 5.25
N TYR A 151 6.99 15.42 6.37
CA TYR A 151 7.50 14.08 6.65
C TYR A 151 6.54 13.03 6.10
N ASN A 152 6.72 12.68 4.83
CA ASN A 152 6.08 11.53 4.19
C ASN A 152 6.97 10.97 3.08
N LEU A 153 6.68 9.74 2.68
CA LEU A 153 7.46 9.00 1.68
C LEU A 153 7.48 9.73 0.32
N ILE A 154 6.39 10.40 -0.06
CA ILE A 154 6.30 11.15 -1.34
C ILE A 154 7.33 12.29 -1.37
N ASN A 155 7.39 13.12 -0.33
CA ASN A 155 8.38 14.20 -0.23
C ASN A 155 9.80 13.66 -0.06
N LEU A 156 9.98 12.55 0.67
CA LEU A 156 11.28 11.90 0.81
C LEU A 156 11.83 11.43 -0.54
N LEU A 157 11.00 10.81 -1.39
CA LEU A 157 11.41 10.40 -2.74
C LEU A 157 11.82 11.59 -3.61
N LEU A 158 11.15 12.74 -3.48
CA LEU A 158 11.55 13.96 -4.16
C LEU A 158 12.84 14.58 -3.59
N HIS A 159 13.10 14.46 -2.28
CA HIS A 159 14.37 14.86 -1.69
C HIS A 159 15.54 13.98 -2.18
N ILE A 160 15.32 12.67 -2.34
CA ILE A 160 16.36 11.73 -2.76
C ILE A 160 16.63 11.82 -4.26
N PHE A 161 15.58 11.83 -5.09
CA PHE A 161 15.68 11.71 -6.55
C PHE A 161 15.44 13.01 -7.30
N GLY A 162 15.20 14.11 -6.58
CA GLY A 162 14.92 15.42 -7.15
C GLY A 162 13.51 15.58 -7.75
N PRO A 163 13.19 16.80 -8.23
CA PRO A 163 11.92 17.12 -8.86
C PRO A 163 11.61 16.23 -10.07
N CYS A 164 10.34 15.85 -10.24
CA CYS A 164 9.90 15.02 -11.36
C CYS A 164 8.42 15.27 -11.67
N THR A 165 7.92 14.69 -12.76
CA THR A 165 6.48 14.78 -13.07
C THR A 165 5.66 14.01 -12.03
N GLU A 166 4.37 14.36 -11.89
CA GLU A 166 3.46 13.63 -11.00
C GLU A 166 3.37 12.14 -11.37
N LYS A 167 3.31 11.84 -12.68
CA LYS A 167 3.30 10.47 -13.18
C LYS A 167 4.54 9.69 -12.75
N ASP A 168 5.71 10.28 -12.90
CA ASP A 168 6.97 9.63 -12.52
C ASP A 168 7.06 9.44 -11.01
N LEU A 169 6.56 10.39 -10.22
CA LEU A 169 6.51 10.27 -8.76
C LEU A 169 5.59 9.13 -8.32
N THR A 170 4.39 9.02 -8.91
CA THR A 170 3.48 7.88 -8.69
C THR A 170 4.18 6.56 -9.04
N ILE A 171 4.86 6.48 -10.19
CA ILE A 171 5.61 5.28 -10.59
C ILE A 171 6.71 4.95 -9.57
N ARG A 172 7.48 5.93 -9.08
CA ARG A 172 8.51 5.71 -8.04
C ARG A 172 7.90 5.10 -6.78
N VAL A 173 6.76 5.60 -6.31
CA VAL A 173 6.05 5.03 -5.15
C VAL A 173 5.63 3.59 -5.43
N LEU A 174 5.08 3.29 -6.61
CA LEU A 174 4.68 1.93 -6.97
C LEU A 174 5.86 0.97 -7.15
N VAL A 175 7.01 1.45 -7.64
CA VAL A 175 8.25 0.67 -7.69
C VAL A 175 8.69 0.29 -6.28
N VAL A 176 8.69 1.24 -5.33
CA VAL A 176 8.97 0.95 -3.91
C VAL A 176 7.99 -0.09 -3.37
N GLN A 177 6.71 0.01 -3.73
CA GLN A 177 5.69 -0.97 -3.34
C GLN A 177 5.98 -2.37 -3.91
N VAL A 178 6.27 -2.49 -5.20
CA VAL A 178 6.60 -3.78 -5.85
C VAL A 178 7.85 -4.39 -5.23
N LEU A 179 8.88 -3.59 -4.96
CA LEU A 179 10.09 -4.05 -4.28
C LEU A 179 9.77 -4.58 -2.87
N SER A 180 8.85 -3.94 -2.15
CA SER A 180 8.37 -4.44 -0.86
C SER A 180 7.64 -5.78 -0.96
N ILE A 181 6.85 -6.00 -2.02
CA ILE A 181 6.19 -7.30 -2.24
C ILE A 181 7.23 -8.39 -2.51
N ALA A 182 8.19 -8.12 -3.41
CA ALA A 182 9.28 -9.04 -3.72
C ALA A 182 10.11 -9.37 -2.47
N PHE A 183 10.46 -8.35 -1.68
CA PHE A 183 11.14 -8.52 -0.39
C PHE A 183 10.32 -9.37 0.57
N GLY A 184 9.01 -9.13 0.68
CA GLY A 184 8.12 -9.91 1.55
C GLY A 184 8.07 -11.39 1.19
N PHE A 185 8.01 -11.72 -0.11
CA PHE A 185 8.13 -13.12 -0.55
C PHE A 185 9.49 -13.73 -0.21
N GLY A 186 10.58 -12.97 -0.37
CA GLY A 186 11.93 -13.40 0.01
C GLY A 186 12.06 -13.69 1.51
N VAL A 187 11.55 -12.79 2.36
CA VAL A 187 11.54 -12.95 3.83
C VAL A 187 10.71 -14.16 4.22
N ARG A 188 9.50 -14.32 3.65
CA ARG A 188 8.64 -15.47 3.93
C ARG A 188 9.33 -16.79 3.58
N ARG A 189 9.97 -16.86 2.42
CA ARG A 189 10.71 -18.05 2.00
C ARG A 189 11.87 -18.36 2.94
N ALA A 190 12.67 -17.36 3.30
CA ALA A 190 13.79 -17.54 4.23
C ALA A 190 13.32 -18.03 5.60
N LEU A 191 12.20 -17.51 6.11
CA LEU A 191 11.64 -17.93 7.39
C LEU A 191 11.07 -19.34 7.34
N TYR A 192 10.44 -19.72 6.23
CA TYR A 192 10.01 -21.11 5.98
C TYR A 192 11.21 -22.08 5.98
N GLU A 193 12.31 -21.72 5.30
CA GLU A 193 13.55 -22.53 5.30
C GLU A 193 14.17 -22.65 6.70
N LEU A 194 13.95 -21.68 7.59
CA LEU A 194 14.35 -21.71 9.00
C LEU A 194 13.35 -22.43 9.92
N GLY A 195 12.27 -22.99 9.38
CA GLY A 195 11.24 -23.72 10.14
C GLY A 195 10.17 -22.84 10.79
N TRP A 196 10.11 -21.55 10.45
CA TRP A 196 9.08 -20.62 10.94
C TRP A 196 7.89 -20.57 9.97
N VAL A 197 6.68 -20.63 10.51
CA VAL A 197 5.43 -20.49 9.75
C VAL A 197 4.88 -19.08 9.99
N LEU A 198 4.65 -18.35 8.89
CA LEU A 198 4.13 -16.96 8.83
C LEU A 198 2.90 -16.88 7.93
#